data_AF-A0AAN1ZPD3-F1
#
_entry.id   AF-A0AAN1ZPD3-F1
#
_cell.length_a   1.000
_cell.length_b   1.000
_cell.length_c   1.000
_cell.angle_alpha   90.00
_cell.angle_beta   90.00
_cell.angle_gamma   90.00
#
_symmetry.space_group_name_H-M   'P 1'
#
loop_
_entity.id
_entity.type
_entity.pdbx_description
1 polymer ?
#
loop_
_entity_poly.entity_id
_entity_poly.type
_entity_poly.pdbx_seq_one_letter_code
_entity_poly.pdbx_strand_id
1 'polypeptide(L)'
;MTIILWLLIIAAFMLAFVGLIKPIIPSVLVLWVGFLIYQFGFHNQHLSWVFYVSMTLLTILILCADFLANKYFVNRFGGSKFGEYAALIGVVIGCFVLPPFGIIIIPFILVFIVELIQGYSFERAVKVSIGSIVAFLTSSIAQAIIMFIMIVWFFIDALLIN
;
A
#
# COMPACT_ATOMS: atom_id res chain seq x y z
N MET A 1 4.04 -8.16 31.24
CA MET A 1 4.15 -6.87 30.50
C MET A 1 4.72 -7.09 29.09
N THR A 2 5.86 -7.75 28.93
CA THR A 2 6.51 -8.03 27.63
C THR A 2 5.65 -8.84 26.64
N ILE A 3 4.93 -9.87 27.10
CA ILE A 3 4.05 -10.69 26.26
C ILE A 3 2.94 -9.83 25.60
N ILE A 4 2.37 -8.89 26.35
CA ILE A 4 1.32 -8.00 25.84
C ILE A 4 1.87 -7.11 24.72
N LEU A 5 3.10 -6.59 24.88
CA LEU A 5 3.74 -5.78 23.85
C LEU A 5 3.98 -6.59 22.56
N TRP A 6 4.48 -7.82 22.68
CA TRP A 6 4.64 -8.71 21.53
C TRP A 6 3.32 -9.02 20.83
N LEU A 7 2.24 -9.26 21.59
CA LEU A 7 0.91 -9.45 21.02
C LEU A 7 0.42 -8.21 20.27
N LEU A 8 0.67 -7.00 20.81
CA LEU A 8 0.32 -5.74 20.14
C LEU A 8 1.13 -5.52 18.85
N ILE A 9 2.42 -5.86 18.84
CA ILE A 9 3.28 -5.78 17.66
C ILE A 9 2.78 -6.73 16.56
N ILE A 10 2.51 -8.00 16.92
CA ILE A 10 1.98 -8.99 15.98
C ILE A 10 0.61 -8.55 15.46
N ALA A 11 -0.26 -8.04 16.34
CA ALA A 11 -1.55 -7.49 15.94
C ALA A 11 -1.40 -6.31 14.97
N ALA A 12 -0.46 -5.39 15.21
CA ALA A 12 -0.17 -4.29 14.29
C ALA A 12 0.30 -4.80 12.91
N PHE A 13 1.18 -5.80 12.87
CA PHE A 13 1.64 -6.39 11.61
C PHE A 13 0.52 -7.11 10.85
N MET A 14 -0.33 -7.87 11.55
CA MET A 14 -1.51 -8.48 10.93
C MET A 14 -2.48 -7.42 10.40
N LEU A 15 -2.73 -6.36 11.17
CA LEU A 15 -3.57 -5.24 10.73
C LEU A 15 -2.98 -4.50 9.53
N ALA A 16 -1.65 -4.41 9.42
CA ALA A 16 -1.00 -3.82 8.25
C ALA A 16 -1.30 -4.62 6.98
N PHE A 17 -1.24 -5.95 7.04
CA PHE A 17 -1.63 -6.80 5.90
C PHE A 17 -3.12 -6.74 5.59
N VAL A 18 -3.99 -6.67 6.61
CA VAL A 18 -5.42 -6.40 6.39
C VAL A 18 -5.61 -5.03 5.72
N GLY A 19 -4.78 -4.05 6.06
CA GLY A 19 -4.76 -2.72 5.47
C GLY A 19 -4.47 -2.70 3.97
N LEU A 20 -3.79 -3.70 3.40
CA LEU A 20 -3.64 -3.85 1.95
C LEU A 20 -5.00 -4.06 1.26
N ILE A 21 -5.92 -4.77 1.91
CA ILE A 21 -7.25 -5.11 1.38
C ILE A 21 -8.29 -4.07 1.80
N LYS A 22 -8.15 -3.48 3.00
CA LYS A 22 -9.08 -2.53 3.59
C LYS A 22 -8.36 -1.19 3.84
N PRO A 23 -8.25 -0.30 2.84
CA PRO A 23 -7.27 0.77 2.89
C PRO A 23 -7.89 1.99 3.57
N ILE A 24 -8.22 1.87 4.86
CA ILE A 24 -8.59 3.05 5.67
C ILE A 24 -7.33 3.85 6.03
N ILE A 25 -6.17 3.18 6.10
CA ILE A 25 -4.88 3.74 6.51
C ILE A 25 -3.80 3.13 5.58
N PRO A 26 -2.81 3.91 5.10
CA PRO A 26 -1.66 3.35 4.41
C PRO A 26 -1.03 2.22 5.24
N SER A 27 -1.02 1.00 4.70
CA SER A 27 -0.61 -0.24 5.39
C SER A 27 0.77 -0.12 6.04
N VAL A 28 1.71 0.54 5.35
CA VAL A 28 3.07 0.78 5.83
C VAL A 28 3.11 1.58 7.14
N LEU A 29 2.18 2.53 7.37
CA LEU A 29 2.13 3.30 8.62
C LEU A 29 1.77 2.41 9.81
N VAL A 30 0.95 1.38 9.58
CA VAL A 30 0.57 0.42 10.63
C VAL A 30 1.77 -0.47 11.01
N LEU A 31 2.67 -0.78 10.06
CA LEU A 31 3.95 -1.45 10.40
C LEU A 31 4.82 -0.59 11.31
N TRP A 32 4.93 0.70 11.02
CA TRP A 32 5.68 1.64 11.85
C TRP A 32 5.14 1.70 13.28
N VAL A 33 3.82 1.59 13.49
CA VAL A 33 3.25 1.48 14.84
C VAL A 33 3.83 0.27 15.59
N GLY A 34 3.93 -0.90 14.95
CA GLY A 34 4.56 -2.09 15.54
C GLY A 34 6.03 -1.85 15.91
N PHE A 35 6.79 -1.19 15.05
CA PHE A 35 8.21 -0.87 15.31
C PHE A 35 8.36 0.09 16.49
N LEU A 36 7.52 1.12 16.55
CA LEU A 36 7.56 2.11 17.64
C LEU A 36 7.08 1.53 18.97
N ILE A 37 6.12 0.59 18.95
CA ILE A 37 5.74 -0.16 20.17
C ILE A 37 6.94 -0.92 20.72
N TYR A 38 7.76 -1.53 19.86
CA TYR A 38 8.98 -2.19 20.31
C TYR A 38 10.00 -1.19 20.87
N GLN A 39 10.28 -0.11 20.15
CA GLN A 39 11.29 0.89 20.55
C GLN A 39 11.00 1.55 21.91
N PHE A 40 9.74 1.88 22.17
CA PHE A 40 9.34 2.61 23.38
C PHE A 40 8.78 1.70 24.48
N GLY A 41 8.31 0.50 24.13
CA GLY A 41 7.72 -0.45 25.08
C GLY A 41 8.75 -1.27 25.85
N PHE A 42 9.92 -1.53 25.26
CA PHE A 42 10.97 -2.33 25.89
C PHE A 42 12.05 -1.43 26.50
N HIS A 43 12.32 -1.60 27.81
CA HIS A 43 13.19 -0.70 28.58
C HIS A 43 14.69 -0.80 28.23
N ASN A 44 15.15 -1.95 27.73
CA ASN A 44 16.57 -2.23 27.45
C ASN A 44 16.81 -2.78 26.03
N GLN A 45 15.82 -2.71 25.14
CA GLN A 45 15.97 -3.18 23.77
C GLN A 45 15.59 -2.06 22.81
N HIS A 46 16.47 -1.78 21.85
CA HIS A 46 16.32 -0.65 20.94
C HIS A 46 16.69 -1.04 19.53
N LEU A 47 15.80 -0.82 18.57
CA LEU A 47 16.11 -1.12 17.17
C LEU A 47 17.33 -0.31 16.70
N SER A 48 18.16 -0.92 15.89
CA SER A 48 19.40 -0.31 15.43
C SER A 48 19.12 0.92 14.55
N TRP A 49 20.05 1.86 14.46
CA TRP A 49 19.90 2.97 13.52
C TRP A 49 19.81 2.48 12.06
N VAL A 50 20.46 1.35 11.74
CA VAL A 50 20.41 0.68 10.43
C VAL A 50 19.00 0.17 10.15
N PHE A 51 18.28 -0.32 11.16
CA PHE A 51 16.88 -0.70 11.05
C PHE A 51 16.03 0.48 10.57
N TYR A 52 16.15 1.65 11.23
CA TYR A 52 15.35 2.82 10.88
C TYR A 52 15.65 3.36 9.49
N VAL A 53 16.92 3.40 9.08
CA VAL A 53 17.31 3.81 7.72
C VAL A 53 16.72 2.84 6.69
N SER A 54 16.85 1.53 6.94
CA SER A 54 16.30 0.49 6.06
C SER A 54 14.78 0.58 5.94
N MET A 55 14.05 0.73 7.06
CA MET A 55 12.60 0.85 7.04
C MET A 55 12.12 2.12 6.32
N THR A 56 12.84 3.23 6.47
CA THR A 56 12.52 4.48 5.78
C THR A 56 12.70 4.33 4.27
N LEU A 57 13.79 3.73 3.83
CA LEU A 57 14.03 3.45 2.41
C LEU A 57 12.98 2.50 1.81
N LEU A 58 12.63 1.42 2.51
CA LEU A 58 11.59 0.48 2.08
C LEU A 58 10.20 1.14 2.05
N THR A 59 9.92 2.05 2.97
CA THR A 59 8.67 2.85 2.96
C THR A 59 8.61 3.75 1.73
N ILE A 60 9.70 4.44 1.39
CA ILE A 60 9.78 5.23 0.17
C ILE A 60 9.59 4.33 -1.06
N LEU A 61 10.17 3.13 -1.06
CA LEU A 61 10.00 2.16 -2.15
C LEU A 61 8.53 1.73 -2.33
N ILE A 62 7.80 1.51 -1.24
CA ILE A 62 6.35 1.22 -1.27
C ILE A 62 5.57 2.37 -1.92
N LEU A 63 5.82 3.61 -1.51
CA LEU A 63 5.14 4.79 -2.07
C LEU A 63 5.48 5.00 -3.55
N CYS A 64 6.74 4.76 -3.92
CA CYS A 64 7.18 4.77 -5.31
C CYS A 64 6.49 3.66 -6.11
N ALA A 65 6.35 2.45 -5.56
CA ALA A 65 5.70 1.34 -6.26
C ALA A 65 4.25 1.66 -6.62
N ASP A 66 3.49 2.34 -5.76
CA ASP A 66 2.12 2.78 -6.06
C ASP A 66 2.06 3.75 -7.23
N PHE A 67 2.92 4.77 -7.19
CA PHE A 67 2.96 5.78 -8.24
C PHE A 67 3.44 5.20 -9.57
N LEU A 68 4.49 4.38 -9.54
CA LEU A 68 5.05 3.74 -10.72
C LEU A 68 4.07 2.74 -11.34
N ALA A 69 3.38 1.93 -10.53
CA ALA A 69 2.39 0.99 -11.02
C ALA A 69 1.21 1.71 -11.70
N ASN A 70 0.64 2.74 -11.05
CA ASN A 70 -0.44 3.53 -11.65
C ASN A 70 0.00 4.17 -12.96
N LYS A 71 1.13 4.86 -12.96
CA LYS A 71 1.67 5.48 -14.17
C LYS A 71 1.95 4.46 -15.25
N TYR A 72 2.60 3.33 -14.93
CA TYR A 72 3.00 2.33 -15.92
C TYR A 72 1.79 1.62 -16.52
N PHE A 73 0.92 1.03 -15.69
CA PHE A 73 -0.17 0.21 -16.18
C PHE A 73 -1.29 1.04 -16.81
N VAL A 74 -1.67 2.19 -16.25
CA VAL A 74 -2.70 3.03 -16.89
C VAL A 74 -2.21 3.51 -18.26
N ASN A 75 -0.96 3.99 -18.38
CA ASN A 75 -0.38 4.37 -19.68
C ASN A 75 -0.22 3.17 -20.64
N ARG A 76 0.19 2.01 -20.13
CA ARG A 76 0.38 0.80 -20.93
C ARG A 76 -0.92 0.34 -21.61
N PHE A 77 -2.05 0.60 -20.97
CA PHE A 77 -3.39 0.33 -21.49
C PHE A 77 -3.95 1.49 -22.33
N GLY A 78 -3.20 2.58 -22.53
CA GLY A 78 -3.56 3.72 -23.37
C GLY A 78 -4.28 4.85 -22.62
N GLY A 79 -4.13 4.91 -21.29
CA GLY A 79 -4.79 5.91 -20.47
C GLY A 79 -4.24 7.31 -20.65
N SER A 80 -5.09 8.29 -20.37
CA SER A 80 -4.71 9.70 -20.28
C SER A 80 -4.10 10.04 -18.92
N LYS A 81 -3.52 11.24 -18.83
CA LYS A 81 -3.06 11.80 -17.55
C LYS A 81 -4.19 11.94 -16.53
N PHE A 82 -5.37 12.36 -16.97
CA PHE A 82 -6.54 12.45 -16.09
C PHE A 82 -7.03 11.06 -15.66
N GLY A 83 -6.91 10.04 -16.52
CA GLY A 83 -7.15 8.64 -16.17
C GLY A 83 -6.20 8.13 -15.08
N GLU A 84 -4.91 8.48 -15.14
CA GLU A 84 -3.94 8.16 -14.06
C GLU A 84 -4.37 8.76 -12.71
N TYR A 85 -4.74 10.05 -12.68
CA TYR A 85 -5.20 10.71 -11.46
C TYR A 85 -6.55 10.16 -10.98
N ALA A 86 -7.46 9.85 -11.89
CA ALA A 86 -8.76 9.25 -11.57
C ALA A 86 -8.59 7.86 -10.93
N ALA A 87 -7.62 7.07 -11.37
CA ALA A 87 -7.29 5.79 -10.75
C ALA A 87 -6.80 5.98 -9.30
N LEU A 88 -5.84 6.90 -9.08
CA LEU A 88 -5.30 7.18 -7.76
C LEU A 88 -6.38 7.70 -6.79
N ILE A 89 -7.14 8.71 -7.21
CA ILE A 89 -8.24 9.26 -6.40
C ILE A 89 -9.34 8.21 -6.20
N GLY A 90 -9.63 7.42 -7.23
CA GLY A 90 -10.63 6.37 -7.17
C GLY A 90 -10.28 5.27 -6.18
N VAL A 91 -9.01 4.88 -6.05
CA VAL A 91 -8.56 3.96 -5.00
C VAL A 91 -8.85 4.58 -3.63
N VAL A 92 -8.45 5.83 -3.39
CA VAL A 92 -8.67 6.52 -2.11
C VAL A 92 -10.15 6.64 -1.75
N ILE A 93 -11.01 7.04 -2.70
CA ILE A 93 -12.47 7.12 -2.49
C ILE A 93 -13.05 5.71 -2.28
N GLY A 94 -12.59 4.75 -3.07
CA GLY A 94 -13.00 3.34 -3.01
C GLY A 94 -12.83 2.72 -1.63
N CYS A 95 -11.82 3.17 -0.88
CA CYS A 95 -11.59 2.76 0.50
C CYS A 95 -12.74 3.06 1.47
N PHE A 96 -13.53 4.09 1.20
CA PHE A 96 -14.58 4.57 2.10
C PHE A 96 -15.99 4.23 1.60
N VAL A 97 -16.18 4.10 0.28
CA VAL A 97 -17.52 3.92 -0.31
C VAL A 97 -18.03 2.47 -0.21
N LEU A 98 -17.18 1.47 -0.51
CA LEU A 98 -17.61 0.06 -0.50
C LEU A 98 -16.48 -0.90 -0.11
N PRO A 99 -15.92 -0.85 1.10
CA PRO A 99 -14.82 -1.74 1.47
C PRO A 99 -15.28 -3.22 1.47
N PRO A 100 -14.47 -4.18 0.95
CA PRO A 100 -13.19 -4.00 0.27
C PRO A 100 -13.31 -3.75 -1.24
N PHE A 101 -14.45 -4.05 -1.86
CA PHE A 101 -14.62 -4.07 -3.32
C PHE A 101 -14.49 -2.70 -4.00
N GLY A 102 -14.72 -1.62 -3.25
CA GLY A 102 -14.69 -0.24 -3.72
C GLY A 102 -13.32 0.15 -4.27
N ILE A 103 -12.23 -0.42 -3.76
CA ILE A 103 -10.86 -0.17 -4.22
C ILE A 103 -10.59 -0.67 -5.65
N ILE A 104 -11.47 -1.53 -6.17
CA ILE A 104 -11.41 -2.05 -7.54
C ILE A 104 -12.51 -1.38 -8.37
N ILE A 105 -13.75 -1.40 -7.85
CA ILE A 105 -14.93 -0.95 -8.57
C ILE A 105 -14.92 0.56 -8.79
N ILE A 106 -14.62 1.36 -7.76
CA ILE A 106 -14.63 2.82 -7.85
C ILE A 106 -13.56 3.35 -8.80
N PRO A 107 -12.27 2.98 -8.72
CA PRO A 107 -11.28 3.46 -9.69
C PRO A 107 -11.60 3.01 -11.10
N PHE A 108 -12.12 1.79 -11.31
CA PHE A 108 -12.58 1.37 -12.63
C PHE A 108 -13.65 2.31 -13.18
N ILE A 109 -14.71 2.58 -12.41
CA ILE A 109 -15.81 3.45 -12.83
C ILE A 109 -15.33 4.90 -13.05
N LEU A 110 -14.50 5.42 -12.14
CA LEU A 110 -13.97 6.78 -12.25
C LEU A 110 -13.11 6.95 -13.49
N VAL A 111 -12.18 6.04 -13.74
CA VAL A 111 -11.33 6.06 -14.94
C VAL A 111 -12.18 5.93 -16.19
N PHE A 112 -13.16 5.03 -16.19
CA PHE A 112 -14.06 4.84 -17.32
C PHE A 112 -14.81 6.13 -17.69
N ILE A 113 -15.42 6.78 -16.69
CA ILE A 113 -16.15 8.04 -16.88
C ILE A 113 -15.20 9.15 -17.34
N VAL A 114 -14.02 9.27 -16.72
CA VAL A 114 -13.04 10.32 -17.06
C VAL A 114 -12.49 10.16 -18.47
N GLU A 115 -12.24 8.95 -18.94
CA GLU A 115 -11.79 8.70 -20.32
C GLU A 115 -12.91 9.01 -21.34
N LEU A 116 -14.17 8.70 -21.02
CA LEU A 116 -15.31 9.06 -21.89
C LEU A 116 -15.52 10.57 -21.96
N ILE A 117 -15.43 11.28 -20.83
CA ILE A 117 -15.56 12.76 -20.78
C ILE A 117 -14.45 13.44 -21.59
N GLN A 118 -13.27 12.83 -21.68
CA GLN A 118 -12.18 13.32 -22.53
C GLN A 118 -12.37 13.04 -24.03
N GLY A 119 -13.50 12.43 -24.42
CA GLY A 119 -13.83 12.18 -25.82
C GLY A 119 -13.17 10.93 -26.41
N TYR A 120 -12.65 10.03 -25.57
CA TYR A 120 -12.10 8.76 -26.04
C TYR A 120 -13.19 7.72 -26.29
N SER A 121 -12.91 6.74 -27.16
CA SER A 121 -13.88 5.70 -27.50
C SER A 121 -14.20 4.81 -26.30
N PHE A 122 -15.41 4.24 -26.29
CA PHE A 122 -15.87 3.30 -25.26
C PHE A 122 -14.89 2.14 -25.05
N GLU A 123 -14.41 1.55 -26.15
CA GLU A 123 -13.46 0.43 -26.13
C GLU A 123 -12.15 0.81 -25.43
N ARG A 124 -11.65 2.02 -25.71
CA ARG A 124 -10.46 2.55 -25.04
C ARG A 124 -10.74 2.79 -23.56
N ALA A 125 -11.85 3.43 -23.21
CA ALA A 125 -12.21 3.71 -21.83
C ALA A 125 -12.28 2.42 -20.99
N VAL A 126 -12.92 1.35 -21.50
CA VAL A 126 -12.95 0.04 -20.82
C VAL A 126 -11.53 -0.52 -20.64
N LYS A 127 -10.72 -0.50 -21.71
CA LYS A 127 -9.35 -1.02 -21.66
C LYS A 127 -8.49 -0.29 -20.62
N VAL A 128 -8.57 1.04 -20.55
CA VAL A 128 -7.84 1.85 -19.59
C VAL A 128 -8.30 1.58 -18.15
N SER A 129 -9.61 1.39 -17.96
CA SER A 129 -10.19 1.06 -16.65
C SER A 129 -9.77 -0.33 -16.16
N ILE A 130 -9.60 -1.30 -17.06
CA ILE A 130 -8.95 -2.58 -16.71
C ILE A 130 -7.49 -2.32 -16.28
N GLY A 131 -6.80 -1.41 -16.97
CA GLY A 131 -5.45 -0.98 -16.62
C GLY A 131 -5.32 -0.45 -15.18
N SER A 132 -6.32 0.27 -14.65
CA SER A 132 -6.28 0.73 -13.25
C SER A 132 -6.44 -0.40 -12.24
N ILE A 133 -7.21 -1.45 -12.55
CA ILE A 133 -7.30 -2.64 -11.70
C ILE A 133 -5.95 -3.36 -11.67
N VAL A 134 -5.34 -3.56 -12.84
CA VAL A 134 -4.01 -4.21 -12.94
C VAL A 134 -2.94 -3.39 -12.21
N ALA A 135 -3.01 -2.05 -12.30
CA ALA A 135 -2.12 -1.15 -11.56
C ALA A 135 -2.21 -1.38 -10.05
N PHE A 136 -3.43 -1.35 -9.50
CA PHE A 136 -3.69 -1.52 -8.08
C PHE A 136 -3.25 -2.91 -7.58
N LEU A 137 -3.58 -3.98 -8.31
CA LEU A 137 -3.20 -5.34 -7.91
C LEU A 137 -1.68 -5.52 -7.93
N THR A 138 -1.01 -5.00 -8.97
CA THR A 138 0.44 -5.11 -9.08
C THR A 138 1.14 -4.32 -7.97
N SER A 139 0.69 -3.10 -7.65
CA SER A 139 1.27 -2.34 -6.54
C SER A 139 1.02 -3.05 -5.21
N SER A 140 -0.19 -3.55 -4.96
CA SER A 140 -0.54 -4.28 -3.74
C SER A 140 0.33 -5.53 -3.52
N ILE A 141 0.63 -6.29 -4.57
CA ILE A 141 1.54 -7.44 -4.49
C ILE A 141 2.96 -6.99 -4.15
N ALA A 142 3.46 -5.94 -4.81
CA ALA A 142 4.79 -5.40 -4.53
C ALA A 142 4.88 -4.91 -3.07
N GLN A 143 3.86 -4.21 -2.59
CA GLN A 143 3.76 -3.78 -1.20
C GLN A 143 3.78 -4.97 -0.24
N ALA A 144 2.99 -6.02 -0.49
CA ALA A 144 2.95 -7.20 0.37
C ALA A 144 4.33 -7.86 0.52
N ILE A 145 5.09 -7.96 -0.58
CA ILE A 145 6.46 -8.50 -0.56
C ILE A 145 7.39 -7.60 0.27
N ILE A 146 7.37 -6.28 0.03
CA ILE A 146 8.22 -5.34 0.76
C ILE A 146 7.86 -5.35 2.26
N MET A 147 6.58 -5.35 2.60
CA MET A 147 6.10 -5.42 3.98
C MET A 147 6.56 -6.71 4.67
N PHE A 148 6.52 -7.85 3.96
CA PHE A 148 7.06 -9.11 4.49
C PHE A 148 8.56 -8.99 4.79
N ILE A 149 9.34 -8.42 3.87
CA ILE A 149 10.78 -8.15 4.09
C ILE A 149 11.00 -7.25 5.31
N MET A 150 10.21 -6.18 5.46
CA MET A 150 10.30 -5.27 6.61
C MET A 150 10.06 -6.00 7.94
N ILE A 151 9.07 -6.90 8.00
CA ILE A 151 8.76 -7.67 9.20
C ILE A 151 9.86 -8.69 9.52
N VAL A 152 10.38 -9.41 8.50
CA VAL A 152 11.50 -10.34 8.70
C VAL A 152 12.72 -9.60 9.22
N TRP A 153 13.04 -8.44 8.62
CA TRP A 153 14.15 -7.62 9.07
C TRP A 153 13.96 -7.10 10.50
N PHE A 154 12.73 -6.73 10.87
CA PHE A 154 12.39 -6.36 12.24
C PHE A 154 12.68 -7.49 13.23
N PHE A 155 12.26 -8.73 12.96
CA PHE A 155 12.55 -9.84 13.86
C PHE A 155 14.05 -10.17 13.95
N ILE A 156 14.79 -10.02 12.85
CA ILE A 156 16.25 -10.18 12.85
C ILE A 156 16.90 -9.14 13.78
N ASP A 157 16.58 -7.86 13.61
CA ASP A 157 17.17 -6.78 14.41
C ASP A 157 16.77 -6.85 15.89
N ALA A 158 15.49 -7.18 16.15
CA ALA A 158 14.93 -7.27 17.50
C ALA A 158 15.37 -8.50 18.31
N LEU A 159 15.79 -9.60 17.67
CA LEU A 159 16.12 -10.87 18.35
C LEU A 159 17.59 -11.27 18.24
N LEU A 160 18.31 -10.84 17.20
CA LEU A 160 19.69 -11.28 16.92
C LEU A 160 20.73 -10.18 17.08
N ILE A 161 20.35 -8.91 16.89
CA ILE A 161 21.29 -7.78 16.91
C ILE A 161 21.22 -7.01 18.24
N ASN A 162 20.06 -6.99 18.88
CA ASN A 162 19.84 -6.55 20.26
C ASN A 162 19.79 -7.70 21.25
#